data_AF-A0A1H9S1G8-F1
#
_entry.id   AF-A0A1H9S1G8-F1
#
_cell.length_a   1.000
_cell.length_b   1.000
_cell.length_c   1.000
_cell.angle_alpha   90.00
_cell.angle_beta   90.00
_cell.angle_gamma   90.00
#
_symmetry.space_group_name_H-M   'P 1'
#
loop_
_entity.id
_entity.type
_entity.pdbx_description
1 polymer ?
#
loop_
_entity_poly.entity_id
_entity_poly.type
_entity_poly.pdbx_seq_one_letter_code
_entity_poly.pdbx_strand_id
1 'polypeptide(L)'
;MAATIIYFTIYTFCTLIFVLIGVASYHSVDPVAINSNEIPPKKDELLDVSKWNHAHGWLWISFSIMFFLTGIIFKFTITHYSNEAIQVCIYMLLVGLEIAWIEIRHKMLKRKLIIKNTLSTSEKNLSATNITNNYNDSNNKSDN
;
A
#
# COMPACT_ATOMS: atom_id res chain seq x y z
N MET A 1 -29.69 -21.85 -1.22
CA MET A 1 -29.45 -20.89 -2.32
C MET A 1 -29.54 -19.44 -1.85
N ALA A 2 -30.60 -19.03 -1.14
CA ALA A 2 -30.76 -17.66 -0.63
C ALA A 2 -29.55 -17.14 0.19
N ALA A 3 -29.03 -17.93 1.13
CA ALA A 3 -27.88 -17.52 1.96
C ALA A 3 -26.62 -17.19 1.14
N THR A 4 -26.35 -17.94 0.08
CA THR A 4 -25.21 -17.69 -0.82
C THR A 4 -25.40 -16.39 -1.61
N ILE A 5 -26.62 -16.14 -2.09
CA ILE A 5 -26.94 -14.90 -2.80
C ILE A 5 -26.76 -13.70 -1.88
N ILE A 6 -27.35 -13.74 -0.68
CA ILE A 6 -27.24 -12.67 0.32
C ILE A 6 -25.77 -12.40 0.66
N TYR A 7 -24.96 -13.45 0.88
CA TYR A 7 -23.53 -13.33 1.13
C TYR A 7 -22.82 -12.57 0.00
N PHE A 8 -22.98 -13.00 -1.25
CA PHE A 8 -22.32 -12.35 -2.39
C PHE A 8 -22.81 -10.93 -2.62
N THR A 9 -24.10 -10.66 -2.41
CA THR A 9 -24.66 -9.31 -2.52
C THR A 9 -24.02 -8.37 -1.51
N ILE A 10 -24.00 -8.74 -0.23
CA ILE A 10 -23.38 -7.93 0.82
C ILE A 10 -21.88 -7.74 0.54
N TYR A 11 -21.19 -8.82 0.19
CA TYR A 11 -19.75 -8.78 -0.06
C TYR A 11 -19.39 -7.89 -1.24
N THR A 12 -20.18 -7.93 -2.32
CA THR A 12 -20.03 -7.07 -3.49
C THR A 12 -20.24 -5.60 -3.13
N PHE A 13 -21.25 -5.28 -2.30
CA PHE A 13 -21.44 -3.91 -1.84
C PHE A 13 -20.29 -3.43 -0.96
N CYS A 14 -19.77 -4.28 -0.06
CA CYS A 14 -18.61 -3.95 0.76
C CYS A 14 -17.37 -3.66 -0.10
N THR A 15 -17.07 -4.49 -1.10
CA THR A 15 -15.91 -4.28 -1.97
C THR A 15 -16.09 -3.08 -2.89
N LEU A 16 -17.33 -2.85 -3.37
CA LEU A 16 -17.66 -1.68 -4.19
C LEU A 16 -17.31 -0.36 -3.49
N ILE A 17 -17.49 -0.24 -2.17
CA ILE A 17 -17.10 0.96 -1.42
C ILE A 17 -15.60 1.25 -1.59
N PHE A 18 -14.74 0.24 -1.50
CA PHE A 18 -13.30 0.41 -1.69
C PHE A 18 -12.93 0.78 -3.13
N VAL A 19 -13.64 0.25 -4.13
CA VAL A 19 -13.48 0.68 -5.53
C VAL A 19 -13.83 2.16 -5.67
N LEU A 20 -14.95 2.61 -5.09
CA LEU A 20 -15.37 4.01 -5.16
C LEU A 20 -14.34 4.94 -4.50
N ILE A 21 -13.82 4.57 -3.32
CA ILE A 21 -12.73 5.28 -2.65
C ILE A 21 -11.50 5.35 -3.57
N GLY A 22 -11.14 4.25 -4.22
CA GLY A 22 -10.01 4.19 -5.12
C GLY A 22 -10.18 5.07 -6.36
N VAL A 23 -11.35 5.07 -6.99
CA VAL A 23 -11.66 5.92 -8.14
C VAL A 23 -11.67 7.41 -7.75
N ALA A 24 -12.29 7.75 -6.62
CA ALA A 24 -12.29 9.12 -6.11
C ALA A 24 -10.88 9.61 -5.78
N SER A 25 -10.06 8.73 -5.17
CA SER A 25 -8.66 9.02 -4.87
C SER A 25 -7.83 9.22 -6.14
N TYR A 26 -8.07 8.40 -7.17
CA TYR A 26 -7.37 8.49 -8.44
C TYR A 26 -7.62 9.84 -9.15
N HIS A 27 -8.87 10.33 -9.14
CA HIS A 27 -9.23 11.57 -9.84
C HIS A 27 -9.10 12.83 -8.97
N SER A 28 -8.63 12.70 -7.72
CA SER A 28 -8.51 13.85 -6.82
C SER A 28 -7.46 14.84 -7.32
N VAL A 29 -7.77 16.13 -7.18
CA VAL A 29 -6.83 17.23 -7.44
C VAL A 29 -5.99 17.56 -6.20
N ASP A 30 -6.56 17.33 -5.02
CA ASP A 30 -5.88 17.55 -3.74
C ASP A 30 -5.24 16.25 -3.26
N PRO A 31 -4.07 16.32 -2.59
CA PRO A 31 -3.40 15.14 -2.04
C PRO A 31 -4.32 14.38 -1.08
N VAL A 32 -4.53 13.10 -1.35
CA VAL A 32 -5.36 12.25 -0.48
C VAL A 32 -4.54 11.63 0.65
N ALA A 33 -5.19 11.37 1.78
CA ALA A 33 -4.64 10.58 2.88
C ALA A 33 -5.28 9.18 2.90
N ILE A 34 -4.51 8.16 3.28
CA ILE A 34 -5.03 6.78 3.42
C ILE A 34 -5.85 6.60 4.69
N ASN A 35 -5.42 7.23 5.79
CA ASN A 35 -6.04 7.08 7.10
C ASN A 35 -6.66 8.41 7.54
N SER A 36 -7.82 8.38 8.18
CA SER A 36 -8.53 9.59 8.64
C SER A 36 -7.74 10.44 9.63
N ASN A 37 -6.81 9.84 10.39
CA ASN A 37 -5.94 10.54 11.34
C ASN A 37 -4.66 11.09 10.70
N GLU A 38 -4.46 10.88 9.41
CA GLU A 38 -3.28 11.36 8.71
C GLU A 38 -3.60 12.69 8.02
N ILE A 39 -2.81 13.71 8.32
CA ILE A 39 -2.87 14.98 7.60
C ILE A 39 -2.26 14.75 6.22
N PRO A 40 -3.02 14.90 5.12
CA PRO A 40 -2.46 14.76 3.79
C PRO A 40 -1.34 15.79 3.59
N PRO A 41 -0.24 15.42 2.92
CA PRO A 41 0.84 16.35 2.63
C PRO A 41 0.32 17.52 1.80
N LYS A 42 0.93 18.69 1.93
CA LYS A 42 0.57 19.83 1.08
C LYS A 42 1.09 19.61 -0.35
N LYS A 43 0.51 20.32 -1.32
CA LYS A 43 0.88 20.20 -2.75
C LYS A 43 2.35 20.53 -3.01
N ASP A 44 2.90 21.48 -2.26
CA ASP A 44 4.30 21.93 -2.29
C ASP A 44 5.27 20.96 -1.59
N GLU A 45 4.76 20.02 -0.79
CA GLU A 45 5.57 19.00 -0.11
C GLU A 45 5.73 17.72 -0.94
N LEU A 46 4.99 17.61 -2.05
CA LEU A 46 4.98 16.47 -2.96
C LEU A 46 5.72 16.77 -4.26
N LEU A 47 6.48 15.78 -4.74
CA LEU A 47 7.10 15.84 -6.07
C LEU A 47 6.07 15.86 -7.20
N ASP A 48 4.98 15.13 -7.02
CA ASP A 48 3.90 15.00 -8.00
C ASP A 48 2.61 14.56 -7.30
N VAL A 49 1.63 15.46 -7.29
CA VAL A 49 0.32 15.23 -6.67
C VAL A 49 -0.51 14.21 -7.46
N SER A 50 -0.44 14.23 -8.80
CA SER A 50 -1.18 13.28 -9.64
C SER A 50 -0.65 11.86 -9.44
N LYS A 51 0.68 11.68 -9.43
CA LYS A 51 1.29 10.38 -9.17
C LYS A 51 1.00 9.86 -7.77
N TRP A 52 0.96 10.75 -6.77
CA TRP A 52 0.53 10.41 -5.41
C TRP A 52 -0.91 9.89 -5.38
N ASN A 53 -1.85 10.64 -5.98
CA ASN A 53 -3.27 10.30 -6.02
C ASN A 53 -3.56 9.05 -6.85
N HIS A 54 -2.92 8.90 -8.02
CA HIS A 54 -3.02 7.69 -8.84
C HIS A 54 -2.53 6.45 -8.09
N ALA A 55 -1.39 6.55 -7.39
CA ALA A 55 -0.86 5.42 -6.63
C ALA A 55 -1.77 5.04 -5.46
N HIS A 56 -2.36 6.02 -4.78
CA HIS A 56 -3.36 5.79 -3.72
C HIS A 56 -4.64 5.17 -4.25
N GLY A 57 -5.17 5.67 -5.36
CA GLY A 57 -6.33 5.07 -6.01
C GLY A 57 -6.10 3.62 -6.40
N TRP A 58 -4.93 3.32 -6.98
CA TRP A 58 -4.54 1.95 -7.31
C TRP A 58 -4.40 1.04 -6.08
N LEU A 59 -3.96 1.56 -4.92
CA LEU A 59 -3.90 0.76 -3.70
C LEU A 59 -5.28 0.31 -3.24
N TRP A 60 -6.27 1.20 -3.25
CA TRP A 60 -7.65 0.87 -2.87
C TRP A 60 -8.32 -0.07 -3.88
N ILE A 61 -8.14 0.16 -5.19
CA ILE A 61 -8.68 -0.72 -6.24
C ILE A 61 -8.06 -2.12 -6.12
N SER A 62 -6.73 -2.20 -5.98
CA SER A 62 -6.03 -3.48 -5.82
C SER A 62 -6.50 -4.22 -4.56
N PHE A 63 -6.65 -3.51 -3.44
CA PHE A 63 -7.16 -4.10 -2.21
C PHE A 63 -8.57 -4.65 -2.38
N SER A 64 -9.47 -3.88 -3.01
CA SER A 64 -10.83 -4.34 -3.28
C SER A 64 -10.88 -5.64 -4.07
N ILE A 65 -10.02 -5.79 -5.08
CA ILE A 65 -9.99 -7.00 -5.91
C ILE A 65 -9.48 -8.19 -5.10
N MET A 66 -8.38 -8.02 -4.35
CA MET A 66 -7.83 -9.07 -3.49
C MET A 66 -8.83 -9.49 -2.42
N PHE A 67 -9.42 -8.53 -1.71
CA PHE A 67 -10.42 -8.78 -0.69
C PHE A 67 -11.62 -9.52 -1.30
N PHE A 68 -12.13 -9.11 -2.47
CA PHE A 68 -13.22 -9.80 -3.14
C PHE A 68 -12.92 -11.29 -3.41
N LEU A 69 -11.72 -11.59 -3.94
CA LEU A 69 -11.28 -12.96 -4.18
C LEU A 69 -11.13 -13.76 -2.88
N THR A 70 -10.57 -13.15 -1.84
CA THR A 70 -10.41 -13.73 -0.50
C THR A 70 -11.76 -14.14 0.09
N GLY A 71 -12.83 -13.35 -0.09
CA GLY A 71 -14.18 -13.75 0.31
C GLY A 71 -14.78 -14.90 -0.52
N ILE A 72 -14.54 -14.94 -1.84
CA ILE A 72 -14.96 -16.10 -2.66
C ILE A 72 -14.32 -17.38 -2.12
N ILE A 73 -13.00 -17.35 -1.89
CA ILE A 73 -12.25 -18.49 -1.37
C ILE A 73 -12.76 -18.89 0.02
N PHE A 74 -13.02 -17.92 0.90
CA PHE A 74 -13.56 -18.18 2.23
C PHE A 74 -14.95 -18.84 2.19
N LYS A 75 -15.83 -18.40 1.29
CA LYS A 75 -17.14 -19.02 1.15
C LYS A 75 -17.03 -20.46 0.61
N PHE A 76 -16.09 -20.69 -0.29
CA PHE A 76 -15.77 -22.02 -0.79
C PHE A 76 -15.25 -22.92 0.34
N THR A 77 -14.30 -22.45 1.15
CA THR A 77 -13.72 -23.27 2.23
C THR A 77 -14.74 -23.66 3.29
N ILE A 78 -15.63 -22.73 3.70
CA ILE A 78 -16.72 -23.05 4.65
C ILE A 78 -17.66 -24.14 4.12
N THR A 79 -17.83 -24.20 2.80
CA THR A 79 -18.75 -25.18 2.19
C THR A 79 -18.10 -26.57 2.05
N HIS A 80 -16.78 -26.65 2.00
CA HIS A 80 -16.03 -27.88 1.69
C HIS A 80 -15.23 -28.47 2.87
N TYR A 81 -14.98 -27.71 3.93
CA TYR A 81 -14.17 -28.14 5.07
C TYR A 81 -14.96 -28.04 6.38
N SER A 82 -14.78 -29.02 7.27
CA SER A 82 -15.59 -29.19 8.49
C SER A 82 -15.11 -28.46 9.73
N ASN A 83 -13.91 -27.84 9.70
CA ASN A 83 -13.38 -27.10 10.84
C ASN A 83 -13.47 -25.59 10.58
N GLU A 84 -14.60 -25.00 10.95
CA GLU A 84 -14.88 -23.57 10.76
C GLU A 84 -13.94 -22.67 11.58
N ALA A 85 -13.52 -23.11 12.77
CA ALA A 85 -12.65 -22.32 13.64
C ALA A 85 -11.29 -22.05 12.99
N ILE A 86 -10.66 -23.09 12.43
CA ILE A 86 -9.38 -22.95 11.72
C ILE A 86 -9.54 -22.05 10.48
N GLN A 87 -10.65 -22.20 9.74
CA GLN A 87 -10.90 -21.39 8.53
C GLN A 87 -11.06 -19.91 8.86
N VAL A 88 -11.78 -19.57 9.92
CA VAL A 88 -11.92 -18.18 10.39
C VAL A 88 -10.55 -17.62 10.80
N CYS A 89 -9.73 -18.39 11.53
CA CYS A 89 -8.38 -17.96 11.88
C CYS A 89 -7.50 -17.67 10.65
N ILE A 90 -7.53 -18.55 9.64
CA ILE A 90 -6.79 -18.36 8.39
C ILE A 90 -7.32 -17.14 7.63
N TYR A 91 -8.63 -16.95 7.56
CA TYR A 91 -9.24 -15.80 6.90
C TYR A 91 -8.84 -14.48 7.56
N MET A 92 -8.87 -14.42 8.90
CA MET A 92 -8.43 -13.25 9.66
C MET A 92 -6.95 -12.94 9.43
N LEU A 93 -6.10 -13.96 9.38
CA LEU A 93 -4.69 -13.78 9.02
C LEU A 93 -4.52 -13.22 7.61
N LEU A 94 -5.23 -13.77 6.62
CA LEU A 94 -5.13 -13.35 5.23
C LEU A 94 -5.59 -11.90 5.04
N VAL A 95 -6.73 -11.53 5.61
CA VAL A 95 -7.21 -10.13 5.60
C VAL A 95 -6.23 -9.21 6.33
N GLY A 96 -5.66 -9.66 7.45
CA GLY A 96 -4.60 -8.92 8.15
C GLY A 96 -3.36 -8.67 7.29
N LEU A 97 -2.94 -9.65 6.49
CA LEU A 97 -1.85 -9.50 5.54
C LEU A 97 -2.18 -8.52 4.41
N GLU A 98 -3.41 -8.53 3.89
CA GLU A 98 -3.86 -7.57 2.88
C GLU A 98 -3.83 -6.13 3.42
N ILE A 99 -4.27 -5.92 4.67
CA ILE A 99 -4.20 -4.61 5.34
C ILE A 99 -2.75 -4.19 5.56
N ALA A 100 -1.90 -5.09 6.06
CA ALA A 100 -0.47 -4.83 6.27
C ALA A 100 0.23 -4.47 4.96
N TRP A 101 -0.13 -5.12 3.85
CA TRP A 101 0.38 -4.81 2.52
C TRP A 101 0.08 -3.38 2.08
N ILE A 102 -1.16 -2.90 2.29
CA ILE A 102 -1.53 -1.50 2.00
C ILE A 102 -0.64 -0.53 2.80
N GLU A 103 -0.47 -0.77 4.10
CA GLU A 103 0.37 0.08 4.94
C GLU A 103 1.83 0.14 4.47
N ILE A 104 2.40 -1.01 4.11
CA ILE A 104 3.78 -1.08 3.61
C ILE A 104 3.90 -0.27 2.32
N ARG A 105 2.96 -0.44 1.39
CA ARG A 105 2.96 0.29 0.12
C ARG A 105 2.78 1.79 0.31
N HIS A 106 1.92 2.21 1.25
CA HIS A 106 1.78 3.61 1.65
C HIS A 106 3.10 4.19 2.18
N LYS A 107 3.74 3.49 3.11
CA LYS A 107 5.06 3.88 3.67
C LYS A 107 6.13 3.99 2.58
N MET A 108 6.14 3.09 1.61
CA MET A 108 7.03 3.16 0.46
C MET A 108 6.73 4.38 -0.44
N LEU A 109 5.46 4.70 -0.66
CA LEU A 109 5.04 5.83 -1.48
C LEU A 109 5.45 7.17 -0.84
N LYS A 110 5.26 7.30 0.48
CA LYS A 110 5.75 8.44 1.28
C LYS A 110 7.25 8.67 1.15
N ARG A 111 8.03 7.60 1.18
CA ARG A 111 9.50 7.70 1.03
C ARG A 111 9.91 8.20 -0.36
N LYS A 112 9.14 7.86 -1.39
CA LYS A 112 9.47 8.18 -2.79
C LYS A 112 8.97 9.54 -3.26
N LEU A 113 7.83 10.02 -2.75
CA LEU A 113 7.14 11.19 -3.32
C LEU A 113 7.16 12.44 -2.43
N ILE A 114 7.48 12.32 -1.15
CA ILE A 114 7.61 13.48 -0.26
C ILE A 114 9.01 14.08 -0.44
N ILE A 115 9.08 15.36 -0.82
CA ILE A 115 10.32 16.07 -1.17
C ILE A 115 11.36 15.98 -0.05
N LYS A 116 10.95 16.25 1.20
CA LYS A 116 11.82 16.18 2.38
C LYS A 116 12.50 14.81 2.53
N ASN A 117 11.75 13.73 2.29
CA ASN A 117 12.29 12.36 2.38
C ASN A 117 13.28 12.10 1.24
N THR A 118 12.94 12.54 0.03
CA THR A 118 13.82 12.40 -1.14
C THR A 118 15.12 13.17 -0.96
N LEU A 119 15.07 14.42 -0.49
CA LEU A 119 16.25 15.24 -0.21
C LEU A 119 17.15 14.59 0.84
N SER A 120 16.59 14.20 2.00
CA SER A 120 17.36 13.54 3.06
C SER A 120 18.02 12.22 2.60
N THR A 121 17.40 11.53 1.63
CA THR A 121 17.95 10.31 1.04
C THR A 121 19.10 10.64 0.09
N SER A 122 18.95 11.68 -0.73
CA SER A 122 20.01 12.15 -1.64
C SER A 122 21.25 12.64 -0.91
N GLU A 123 21.08 13.37 0.20
CA GLU A 123 22.19 13.85 1.03
C GLU A 123 22.98 12.68 1.63
N LYS A 124 22.29 11.69 2.21
CA LYS A 124 22.93 10.47 2.75
C LYS A 124 23.71 9.70 1.69
N ASN A 125 23.13 9.55 0.50
CA ASN A 125 23.79 8.85 -0.60
C ASN A 125 25.04 9.60 -1.08
N LEU A 126 24.96 10.93 -1.21
CA LEU A 126 26.11 11.77 -1.59
C LEU A 126 27.23 11.69 -0.54
N SER A 127 26.90 11.76 0.75
CA SER A 127 27.88 11.59 1.83
C SER A 127 28.56 10.22 1.77
N ALA A 128 27.79 9.14 1.53
CA ALA A 128 28.34 7.79 1.41
C ALA A 128 29.29 7.66 0.20
N THR A 129 28.91 8.20 -0.96
CA THR A 129 29.78 8.21 -2.15
C THR A 129 31.08 8.97 -1.91
N ASN A 130 31.02 10.15 -1.28
CA ASN A 130 32.22 10.93 -0.95
C ASN A 130 33.17 10.20 0.01
N ILE A 131 32.64 9.51 1.03
CA ILE A 131 33.46 8.69 1.94
C ILE A 131 34.14 7.56 1.18
N THR A 132 33.41 6.88 0.29
CA THR A 132 33.94 5.76 -0.50
C THR A 132 35.04 6.21 -1.45
N ASN A 133 34.84 7.36 -2.12
CA ASN A 133 35.84 7.95 -3.01
C ASN A 133 37.11 8.36 -2.24
N ASN A 134 36.96 9.03 -1.09
CA ASN A 134 38.09 9.43 -0.27
C ASN A 134 38.87 8.22 0.27
N TYR A 135 38.19 7.13 0.63
CA TYR A 135 38.83 5.89 1.04
C TYR A 135 39.68 5.28 -0.09
N ASN A 136 39.12 5.17 -1.30
CA ASN A 136 39.84 4.64 -2.45
C ASN A 136 41.04 5.50 -2.85
N ASP A 137 40.90 6.83 -2.78
CA ASP A 137 41.99 7.77 -3.08
C ASP A 137 43.12 7.67 -2.04
N SER A 138 42.77 7.45 -0.76
CA SER A 138 43.76 7.25 0.31
C SER A 138 44.56 5.94 0.17
N ASN A 139 43.94 4.85 -0.27
CA ASN A 139 44.63 3.57 -0.51
C ASN A 139 45.51 3.61 -1.76
N ASN A 140 45.06 4.23 -2.86
CA ASN A 140 45.89 4.39 -4.05
C ASN A 140 47.16 5.23 -3.80
N LYS A 141 47.15 6.07 -2.75
CA LYS A 141 48.31 6.87 -2.34
C LYS A 141 49.24 6.15 -1.36
N SER A 142 48.81 5.08 -0.70
CA SER A 142 49.68 4.26 0.16
C SER A 142 50.48 3.20 -0.61
N ASP A 143 50.03 2.85 -1.81
CA ASP A 143 50.60 1.77 -2.62
C ASP A 143 51.66 2.26 -3.65
N ASN A 144 51.90 3.58 -3.71
CA ASN A 144 52.97 4.23 -4.49
C ASN A 144 54.05 4.80 -3.57
#